data_AF-A0A6P0R1K8-F1
#
_entry.id   AF-A0A6P0R1K8-F1
#
_cell.length_a   1.000
_cell.length_b   1.000
_cell.length_c   1.000
_cell.angle_alpha   90.00
_cell.angle_beta   90.00
_cell.angle_gamma   90.00
#
_symmetry.space_group_name_H-M   'P 1'
#
loop_
_entity.id
_entity.type
_entity.pdbx_description
1 polymer ?
#
loop_
_entity_poly.entity_id
_entity_poly.type
_entity_poly.pdbx_seq_one_letter_code
_entity_poly.pdbx_strand_id
1 'polypeptide(L)' 'MLNYNGGLVLGVTAVGDNFIEAKAKTYAAVNYIQFEGMYYRRDIGGRVLMNNG' A
#
# COMPACT_ATOMS: atom_id res chain seq x y z
N MET A 1 -30.48 2.95 -10.49
CA MET A 1 -29.42 2.09 -9.93
C MET A 1 -28.15 2.37 -10.72
N LEU A 2 -27.20 3.09 -10.13
CA LEU A 2 -25.87 3.26 -10.74
C LEU A 2 -24.99 2.14 -10.18
N ASN A 3 -24.68 1.16 -11.03
CA ASN A 3 -23.74 0.08 -10.71
C ASN A 3 -22.34 0.69 -10.58
N TYR A 4 -21.72 0.52 -9.42
CA TYR A 4 -20.35 0.95 -9.13
C TYR A 4 -19.36 0.06 -9.90
N ASN A 5 -19.30 0.20 -11.22
CA ASN A 5 -18.43 -0.59 -12.12
C ASN A 5 -17.03 0.03 -12.23
N GLY A 6 -16.41 0.29 -11.08
CA GLY A 6 -15.04 0.81 -10.99
C GLY A 6 -14.61 0.74 -9.53
N GLY A 7 -13.85 -0.29 -9.16
CA GLY A 7 -13.36 -0.45 -7.79
C GLY A 7 -12.62 0.81 -7.35
N LEU A 8 -12.85 1.24 -6.10
CA LEU A 8 -12.09 2.33 -5.50
C LEU A 8 -10.63 1.89 -5.34
N VAL A 9 -9.74 2.44 -6.16
CA VAL A 9 -8.29 2.21 -6.06
C VAL A 9 -7.67 3.36 -5.26
N LEU A 10 -7.02 3.01 -4.15
CA LEU A 10 -6.30 3.97 -3.31
C LEU A 10 -4.79 3.75 -3.47
N GLY A 11 -4.06 4.81 -3.80
CA GLY A 11 -2.61 4.84 -3.71
C GLY A 11 -2.18 5.32 -2.32
N VAL A 12 -1.53 4.46 -1.54
CA VAL A 12 -0.96 4.83 -0.23
C VAL A 12 0.54 5.07 -0.39
N THR A 13 1.02 6.25 0.02
CA THR A 13 2.44 6.62 -0.01
C THR A 13 2.81 7.20 1.34
N ALA A 14 3.92 6.74 1.92
CA ALA A 14 4.48 7.30 3.15
C ALA A 14 5.94 7.75 2.94
N VAL A 15 6.34 8.75 3.72
CA VAL A 15 7.71 9.27 3.76
C VAL A 15 8.36 8.88 5.09
N GLY A 16 9.61 8.43 5.02
CA GLY A 16 10.46 8.08 6.17
C GLY A 16 11.91 8.33 5.83
N ASP A 17 12.78 8.32 6.84
CA ASP A 17 14.20 8.67 6.69
C ASP A 17 14.97 7.60 5.92
N ASN A 18 14.41 6.39 5.84
CA ASN A 18 14.91 5.29 5.03
C ASN A 18 13.78 4.45 4.43
N PHE A 19 14.12 3.60 3.45
CA PHE A 19 13.14 2.78 2.74
C PHE A 19 12.39 1.81 3.66
N ILE A 20 13.05 1.26 4.69
CA ILE A 20 12.45 0.33 5.64
C ILE A 20 11.34 1.03 6.42
N GLU A 21 11.61 2.23 6.91
CA GLU A 21 10.67 3.05 7.65
C GLU A 21 9.50 3.52 6.77
N ALA A 22 9.78 4.01 5.57
CA ALA A 22 8.75 4.41 4.61
C ALA A 22 7.82 3.24 4.26
N LYS A 23 8.38 2.02 4.07
CA LYS A 23 7.61 0.79 3.85
C LYS A 23 6.75 0.44 5.05
N ALA A 24 7.31 0.45 6.26
CA ALA A 24 6.59 0.16 7.50
C ALA A 24 5.42 1.13 7.72
N LYS A 25 5.65 2.44 7.56
CA LYS A 25 4.62 3.49 7.64
C LYS A 25 3.52 3.29 6.60
N THR A 26 3.87 2.92 5.37
CA THR A 26 2.89 2.65 4.30
C THR A 26 1.96 1.49 4.68
N TYR A 27 2.51 0.36 5.13
CA TYR A 27 1.70 -0.78 5.55
C TYR A 27 0.88 -0.51 6.82
N ALA A 28 1.43 0.28 7.76
CA ALA A 28 0.68 0.73 8.92
C ALA A 28 -0.52 1.60 8.51
N ALA A 29 -0.34 2.53 7.56
CA ALA A 29 -1.40 3.38 7.03
C ALA A 29 -2.50 2.56 6.33
N VAL A 30 -2.14 1.53 5.56
CA VAL A 30 -3.10 0.62 4.92
C VAL A 30 -4.00 -0.07 5.96
N ASN A 31 -3.50 -0.40 7.15
CA ASN A 31 -4.30 -1.04 8.19
C ASN A 31 -5.47 -0.18 8.71
N TYR A 32 -5.37 1.14 8.61
CA TYR A 32 -6.44 2.07 9.01
C TYR A 32 -7.51 2.24 7.94
N ILE A 33 -7.27 1.75 6.72
CA ILE A 33 -8.24 1.79 5.63
C ILE A 33 -8.93 0.42 5.63
N GLN A 34 -10.23 0.37 5.90
CA GLN A 34 -11.00 -0.87 5.87
C GLN A 34 -12.34 -0.62 5.16
N PHE A 35 -12.61 -1.40 4.12
CA PHE A 35 -13.88 -1.38 3.39
C PHE A 35 -14.20 -2.76 2.83
N GLU A 36 -15.47 -3.02 2.58
CA GLU A 36 -15.95 -4.29 2.05
C GLU A 36 -15.33 -4.58 0.67
N GLY A 37 -14.76 -5.77 0.50
CA GLY A 37 -14.10 -6.17 -0.75
C GLY A 37 -12.69 -5.58 -0.94
N MET A 38 -12.11 -4.95 0.08
CA MET A 38 -10.73 -4.45 0.01
C MET A 38 -9.73 -5.58 -0.25
N TYR A 39 -8.91 -5.41 -1.28
CA TYR A 39 -7.75 -6.23 -1.56
C TYR A 39 -6.55 -5.33 -1.83
N TYR A 40 -5.39 -5.63 -1.25
CA TYR A 40 -4.16 -4.90 -1.49
C TYR A 40 -2.99 -5.86 -1.68
N ARG A 41 -2.01 -5.40 -2.46
CA ARG A 41 -0.79 -6.16 -2.74
C ARG A 41 0.22 -6.02 -1.61
N ARG A 42 0.76 -7.15 -1.14
CA ARG A 42 1.74 -7.23 -0.05
C ARG A 42 3.20 -7.31 -0.53
N ASP A 43 3.42 -7.37 -1.84
CA ASP A 43 4.74 -7.57 -2.47
C ASP A 43 5.37 -6.26 -2.99
N ILE A 44 4.74 -5.11 -2.74
CA ILE A 44 5.24 -3.80 -3.18
C ILE A 44 6.47 -3.41 -2.35
N GLY A 45 7.55 -3.04 -3.05
CA GLY A 45 8.82 -2.63 -2.43
C GLY A 45 9.76 -3.78 -2.07
N GLY A 46 9.43 -5.04 -2.36
CA GLY A 46 10.33 -6.18 -2.13
C GLY A 46 11.62 -6.10 -2.98
N ARG A 47 11.52 -5.64 -4.23
CA ARG A 47 12.67 -5.51 -5.15
C ARG A 47 13.70 -4.46 -4.72
N VAL A 48 13.27 -3.37 -4.10
CA VAL A 48 14.19 -2.30 -3.66
C VAL A 48 15.10 -2.80 -2.52
N LEU A 49 14.58 -3.68 -1.66
CA LEU A 49 15.37 -4.31 -0.59
C LEU A 49 16.37 -5.35 -1.12
N MET A 50 16.14 -5.93 -2.31
CA MET A 50 17.03 -6.94 -2.91
C MET A 50 18.17 -6.32 -3.73
N ASN A 51 18.16 -5.01 -4.00
CA ASN A 51 19.14 -4.35 -4.86
C ASN A 51 20.22 -3.54 -4.10
N ASN A 52 20.33 -3.72 -2.78
CA ASN A 52 21.45 -3.20 -1.98
C ASN A 52 22.57 -4.25 -1.88
N GLY A 53 23.10 -4.66 -3.04
CA GLY A 53 24.29 -5.50 -3.16
C GLY A 53 25.43 -4.73 -3.81
#